data_AF-A4GFX3-F1
#
_entry.id   AF-A4GFX3-F1
#
_cell.length_a   1.000
_cell.length_b   1.000
_cell.length_c   1.000
_cell.angle_alpha   90.00
_cell.angle_beta   90.00
_cell.angle_gamma   90.00
#
_symmetry.space_group_name_H-M   'P 1'
#
loop_
_entity.id
_entity.type
_entity.pdbx_description
1 polymer ?
#
loop_
_entity_poly.entity_id
_entity_poly.type
_entity_poly.pdbx_seq_one_letter_code
_entity_poly.pdbx_strand_id
1 'polypeptide(L)'
;SGPWMCYPGQAFQVPALPGCRPLLRLQCNGSQVPEAVLRDCCQQLADISEWCRCGALYSMLDDMYKEHGAQEGQAGTGAFPRCRREVVKLTAASITAVCRLPIVVDASGDGAYVCKDVAAYPDA
;
A
#
# COMPACT_ATOMS: atom_id res chain seq x y z
N SER A 1 -15.56 -1.68 -20.17
CA SER A 1 -14.52 -1.61 -19.14
C SER A 1 -14.35 -0.16 -18.75
N GLY A 2 -14.55 0.22 -17.49
CA GLY A 2 -14.35 1.61 -17.04
C GLY A 2 -12.92 1.83 -16.47
N PRO A 3 -12.48 3.09 -16.34
CA PRO A 3 -11.16 3.45 -15.80
C PRO A 3 -10.88 2.98 -14.37
N TRP A 4 -11.90 2.50 -13.65
CA TRP A 4 -11.83 1.99 -12.28
C TRP A 4 -11.41 0.51 -12.17
N MET A 5 -11.33 -0.25 -13.26
CA MET A 5 -10.86 -1.64 -13.20
C MET A 5 -9.33 -1.72 -13.30
N CYS A 6 -8.69 -2.01 -12.16
CA CYS A 6 -7.25 -2.02 -12.01
C CYS A 6 -6.70 -3.44 -11.99
N TYR A 7 -6.41 -4.00 -13.16
CA TYR A 7 -5.87 -5.35 -13.26
C TYR A 7 -4.36 -5.37 -12.93
N PRO A 8 -3.91 -6.18 -11.96
CA PRO A 8 -2.49 -6.39 -11.69
C PRO A 8 -1.76 -6.87 -12.95
N GLY A 9 -0.56 -6.33 -13.21
CA GLY A 9 0.24 -6.62 -14.40
C GLY A 9 -0.12 -5.79 -15.63
N GLN A 10 -1.22 -5.04 -15.59
CA GLN A 10 -1.61 -4.09 -16.64
C GLN A 10 -1.67 -2.66 -16.10
N ALA A 11 -2.45 -2.44 -15.03
CA ALA A 11 -2.62 -1.13 -14.41
C ALA A 11 -1.43 -0.73 -13.52
N PHE A 12 -0.71 -1.72 -13.01
CA PHE A 12 0.51 -1.57 -12.22
C PHE A 12 1.35 -2.85 -12.31
N GLN A 13 2.66 -2.72 -12.10
CA GLN A 13 3.58 -3.86 -12.11
C GLN A 13 3.31 -4.82 -10.93
N VAL A 14 3.61 -6.11 -11.12
CA VAL A 14 3.56 -7.15 -10.08
C VAL A 14 4.95 -7.80 -9.99
N PRO A 15 5.54 -7.99 -8.79
CA PRO A 15 5.02 -7.62 -7.47
C PRO A 15 4.82 -6.11 -7.33
N ALA A 16 3.74 -5.72 -6.66
CA ALA A 16 3.33 -4.32 -6.61
C ALA A 16 4.27 -3.48 -5.73
N LEU A 17 4.57 -2.27 -6.22
CA LEU A 17 5.26 -1.19 -5.49
C LEU A 17 6.52 -1.64 -4.70
N PRO A 18 7.53 -2.27 -5.34
CA PRO A 18 8.74 -2.72 -4.67
C PRO A 18 9.47 -1.61 -3.90
N GLY A 19 9.38 -0.35 -4.35
CA GLY A 19 9.95 0.81 -3.66
C GLY A 19 9.21 1.20 -2.38
N CYS A 20 7.93 0.86 -2.25
CA CYS A 20 7.11 1.20 -1.08
C CYS A 20 7.17 0.15 0.04
N ARG A 21 7.57 -1.09 -0.26
CA ARG A 21 7.77 -2.14 0.74
C ARG A 21 8.75 -1.75 1.86
N PRO A 22 9.97 -1.23 1.57
CA PRO A 22 10.89 -0.78 2.63
C PRO A 22 10.34 0.45 3.37
N LEU A 23 9.65 1.36 2.67
CA LEU A 23 9.01 2.51 3.29
C LEU A 23 7.99 2.08 4.36
N LEU A 24 7.11 1.12 4.03
CA LEU A 24 6.11 0.60 4.95
C LEU A 24 6.75 -0.04 6.19
N ARG A 25 7.80 -0.85 6.01
CA ARG A 25 8.52 -1.51 7.11
C ARG A 25 9.17 -0.51 8.08
N LEU A 26 9.67 0.61 7.57
CA LEU A 26 10.26 1.67 8.39
C LEU A 26 9.19 2.50 9.10
N GLN A 27 8.14 2.91 8.40
CA GLN A 27 7.10 3.75 8.99
C GLN A 27 6.27 3.02 10.04
N CYS A 28 5.99 1.72 9.87
CA CYS A 28 5.08 0.99 10.77
C CYS A 28 5.61 0.80 12.20
N ASN A 29 6.90 1.05 12.43
CA ASN A 29 7.52 1.03 13.77
C ASN A 29 8.15 2.38 14.16
N GLY A 30 7.91 3.45 13.39
CA GLY A 30 8.43 4.79 13.65
C GLY A 30 9.93 4.96 13.39
N SER A 31 10.54 4.10 12.56
CA SER A 31 11.94 4.27 12.16
C SER A 31 12.11 5.49 11.25
N GLN A 32 13.31 6.07 11.27
CA GLN A 32 13.67 7.13 10.34
C GLN A 32 13.63 6.61 8.89
N VAL A 33 12.96 7.34 8.01
CA VAL A 33 12.85 7.02 6.59
C VAL A 33 13.90 7.83 5.81
N PRO A 34 14.82 7.18 5.09
CA PRO A 34 15.73 7.89 4.18
C PRO A 34 14.94 8.56 3.04
N GLU A 35 15.31 9.78 2.67
CA GLU A 35 14.64 10.54 1.60
C GLU A 35 14.60 9.78 0.28
N ALA A 36 15.65 9.03 -0.06
CA ALA A 36 15.68 8.20 -1.27
C ALA A 36 14.59 7.13 -1.27
N VAL A 37 14.34 6.47 -0.12
CA VAL A 37 13.29 5.44 0.00
C VAL A 37 11.91 6.05 -0.16
N LEU A 38 11.68 7.21 0.46
CA LEU A 38 10.42 7.95 0.32
C LEU A 38 10.22 8.36 -1.14
N ARG A 39 11.22 9.00 -1.76
CA ARG A 39 11.18 9.47 -3.15
C ARG A 39 10.88 8.32 -4.12
N ASP A 40 11.59 7.20 -4.00
CA ASP A 40 11.45 6.07 -4.93
C ASP A 40 10.06 5.41 -4.81
N CYS A 41 9.50 5.31 -3.60
CA CYS A 41 8.11 4.88 -3.40
C CYS A 41 7.11 5.87 -4.03
N CYS A 42 7.25 7.16 -3.73
CA CYS A 42 6.32 8.17 -4.24
C CYS A 42 6.37 8.28 -5.76
N GLN A 43 7.54 8.12 -6.38
CA GLN A 43 7.67 8.08 -7.83
C GLN A 43 6.89 6.89 -8.42
N GLN A 44 7.03 5.68 -7.86
CA GLN A 44 6.28 4.51 -8.32
C GLN A 44 4.77 4.68 -8.19
N LEU A 45 4.29 5.32 -7.12
CA LEU A 45 2.86 5.64 -6.96
C LEU A 45 2.39 6.72 -7.93
N ALA A 46 3.23 7.70 -8.24
CA ALA A 46 2.89 8.79 -9.16
C ALA A 46 2.68 8.25 -10.59
N ASP A 47 3.44 7.24 -10.99
CA ASP A 47 3.33 6.57 -12.29
C ASP A 47 2.05 5.71 -12.43
N ILE A 48 1.31 5.50 -11.33
CA ILE A 48 0.05 4.78 -11.31
C ILE A 48 -1.12 5.79 -11.32
N SER A 49 -2.12 5.49 -12.14
CA SER A 49 -3.39 6.24 -12.19
C SER A 49 -4.02 6.41 -10.81
N GLU A 50 -4.63 7.56 -10.55
CA GLU A 50 -5.35 7.88 -9.29
C GLU A 50 -6.41 6.83 -8.92
N TRP A 51 -7.00 6.18 -9.92
CA TRP A 51 -7.97 5.10 -9.77
C TRP A 51 -7.36 3.80 -9.23
N CYS A 52 -6.06 3.57 -9.47
CA CYS A 52 -5.40 2.28 -9.23
C CYS A 52 -4.33 2.29 -8.14
N ARG A 53 -4.05 3.46 -7.55
CA ARG A 53 -3.08 3.59 -6.44
C ARG A 53 -3.46 2.71 -5.24
N CYS A 54 -4.74 2.68 -4.86
CA CYS A 54 -5.20 1.85 -3.75
C CYS A 54 -5.15 0.35 -4.06
N GLY A 55 -5.53 -0.06 -5.27
CA GLY A 55 -5.38 -1.45 -5.72
C GLY A 55 -3.92 -1.92 -5.71
N ALA A 56 -2.98 -1.06 -6.12
CA ALA A 56 -1.56 -1.36 -6.07
C ALA A 56 -1.04 -1.48 -4.62
N LEU A 57 -1.46 -0.59 -3.71
CA LEU A 57 -1.11 -0.67 -2.29
C LEU A 57 -1.72 -1.91 -1.61
N TYR A 58 -2.95 -2.28 -1.96
CA TYR A 58 -3.60 -3.50 -1.48
C TYR A 58 -2.83 -4.74 -1.94
N SER A 59 -2.52 -4.83 -3.24
CA SER A 59 -1.73 -5.93 -3.80
C SER A 59 -0.33 -6.01 -3.15
N MET A 60 0.33 -4.88 -2.92
CA MET A 60 1.62 -4.85 -2.23
C MET A 60 1.51 -5.40 -0.81
N LEU A 61 0.52 -4.95 -0.04
CA LEU A 61 0.32 -5.40 1.34
C LEU A 61 0.00 -6.90 1.40
N ASP A 62 -0.84 -7.37 0.48
CA ASP A 62 -1.23 -8.77 0.36
C ASP A 62 -0.03 -9.67 0.00
N ASP A 63 0.77 -9.28 -1.01
CA ASP A 63 2.01 -9.97 -1.38
C ASP A 63 2.95 -10.08 -0.18
N MET A 64 3.15 -9.00 0.57
CA MET A 64 4.03 -9.00 1.73
C MET A 64 3.55 -9.95 2.82
N TYR A 65 2.25 -10.03 3.11
CA TYR A 65 1.72 -11.00 4.08
C TYR A 65 1.85 -12.45 3.58
N LYS A 66 1.59 -12.70 2.29
CA LYS A 66 1.68 -14.03 1.67
C LYS A 66 3.11 -14.56 1.58
N GLU A 67 4.08 -13.73 1.24
CA GLU A 67 5.50 -14.09 1.12
C GLU A 67 6.09 -14.70 2.40
N HIS A 68 5.55 -14.31 3.56
CA HIS A 68 6.05 -14.76 4.86
C HIS A 68 5.20 -15.86 5.50
N GLY A 69 4.27 -16.48 4.76
CA GLY A 69 3.44 -17.57 5.25
C GLY A 69 2.63 -17.21 6.50
N ALA A 70 2.35 -15.92 6.69
CA ALA A 70 1.60 -15.43 7.85
C ALA A 70 0.15 -15.87 7.72
N GLN A 71 -0.14 -17.10 8.13
CA GLN A 71 -1.49 -17.54 8.43
C GLN A 71 -2.05 -16.69 9.57
N GLU A 72 -3.35 -16.44 9.48
CA GLU A 72 -4.17 -15.72 10.45
C GLU A 72 -3.89 -16.21 11.88
N GLY A 73 -3.50 -15.31 12.79
CA GLY A 73 -3.40 -15.61 14.23
C GLY A 73 -2.00 -15.86 14.82
N GLN A 74 -0.92 -15.98 14.03
CA GLN A 74 0.43 -16.09 14.61
C GLN A 74 1.00 -14.72 15.02
N ALA A 75 1.00 -14.44 16.32
CA ALA A 75 1.69 -13.30 16.90
C ALA A 75 3.22 -13.54 16.88
N GLY A 76 3.93 -12.70 16.12
CA GLY A 76 5.35 -12.42 16.38
C GLY A 76 6.35 -13.25 15.58
N THR A 77 6.44 -13.02 14.27
CA THR A 77 7.66 -12.84 13.43
C THR A 77 7.22 -12.70 11.95
N GLY A 78 6.12 -11.99 11.71
CA GLY A 78 5.51 -11.87 10.37
C GLY A 78 6.25 -10.88 9.47
N ALA A 79 5.69 -10.67 8.26
CA ALA A 79 6.19 -9.78 7.20
C ALA A 79 6.65 -8.37 7.63
N PHE A 80 6.24 -7.93 8.82
CA PHE A 80 6.56 -6.64 9.44
C PHE A 80 7.07 -6.81 10.87
N PRO A 81 8.37 -7.08 11.06
CA PRO A 81 8.96 -7.17 12.39
C PRO A 81 8.77 -5.87 13.18
N ARG A 82 8.37 -5.97 14.45
CA ARG A 82 8.14 -4.84 15.39
C ARG A 82 6.97 -3.92 15.03
N CYS A 83 6.14 -4.28 14.07
CA CYS A 83 4.94 -3.52 13.74
C CYS A 83 3.68 -4.25 14.21
N ARG A 84 2.72 -3.50 14.75
CA ARG A 84 1.37 -4.02 15.03
C ARG A 84 0.58 -4.10 13.72
N ARG A 85 -0.21 -5.16 13.52
CA ARG A 85 -0.98 -5.39 12.29
C ARG A 85 -1.86 -4.19 11.93
N GLU A 86 -2.51 -3.59 12.92
CA GLU A 86 -3.39 -2.43 12.78
C GLU A 86 -2.61 -1.19 12.34
N VAL A 87 -1.38 -1.02 12.83
CA VAL A 87 -0.51 0.08 12.42
C VAL A 87 -0.01 -0.15 10.99
N VAL A 88 0.33 -1.38 10.62
CA VAL A 88 0.77 -1.72 9.25
C VAL A 88 -0.30 -1.33 8.23
N LYS A 89 -1.56 -1.78 8.42
CA LYS A 89 -2.64 -1.49 7.47
C LYS A 89 -2.94 0.02 7.37
N LEU A 90 -2.94 0.74 8.50
CA LEU A 90 -3.14 2.20 8.52
C LEU A 90 -1.98 2.95 7.86
N THR A 91 -0.75 2.48 8.08
CA THR A 91 0.45 3.05 7.45
C THR A 91 0.40 2.84 5.94
N ALA A 92 0.10 1.63 5.47
CA ALA A 92 -0.02 1.31 4.05
C ALA A 92 -1.11 2.15 3.37
N ALA A 93 -2.27 2.28 4.00
CA ALA A 93 -3.39 3.09 3.52
C ALA A 93 -3.06 4.59 3.38
N SER A 94 -2.09 5.08 4.13
CA SER A 94 -1.72 6.50 4.19
C SER A 94 -0.50 6.86 3.35
N ILE A 95 0.15 5.90 2.66
CA ILE A 95 1.35 6.17 1.85
C ILE A 95 1.06 7.22 0.77
N THR A 96 -0.10 7.17 0.13
CA THR A 96 -0.54 8.18 -0.85
C THR A 96 -0.61 9.59 -0.24
N ALA A 97 -1.07 9.71 1.01
CA ALA A 97 -1.11 10.99 1.72
C ALA A 97 0.29 11.52 2.03
N VAL A 98 1.21 10.65 2.48
CA VAL A 98 2.61 11.01 2.72
C VAL A 98 3.27 11.50 1.42
N CYS A 99 2.98 10.85 0.30
CA CYS A 99 3.44 11.24 -1.02
C CYS A 99 2.69 12.44 -1.63
N ARG A 100 1.62 12.93 -0.98
CA ARG A 100 0.72 13.98 -1.50
C ARG A 100 0.12 13.64 -2.87
N LEU A 101 -0.18 12.36 -3.09
CA LEU A 101 -0.77 11.85 -4.31
C LEU A 101 -2.27 11.62 -4.10
N PRO A 102 -3.15 12.27 -4.88
CA PRO A 102 -4.58 12.04 -4.77
C PRO A 102 -4.95 10.62 -5.21
N ILE A 103 -6.12 10.16 -4.78
CA ILE A 103 -6.74 8.94 -5.25
C ILE A 103 -8.18 9.23 -5.62
N VAL A 104 -8.76 8.37 -6.44
CA VAL A 104 -10.22 8.31 -6.62
C VAL A 104 -10.75 7.15 -5.80
N VAL A 105 -11.74 7.42 -4.94
CA VAL A 105 -12.25 6.46 -3.95
C VAL A 105 -13.11 5.38 -4.60
N ASP A 106 -13.97 5.76 -5.54
CA ASP A 106 -14.89 4.86 -6.23
C ASP A 106 -15.44 5.48 -7.52
N ALA A 107 -16.39 4.81 -8.17
CA ALA A 107 -16.97 5.22 -9.45
C ALA A 107 -17.66 6.60 -9.44
N SER A 108 -17.94 7.19 -8.26
CA SER A 108 -18.44 8.56 -8.14
C SER A 108 -17.42 9.62 -8.60
N GLY A 109 -16.12 9.28 -8.57
CA GLY A 109 -15.05 10.23 -8.84
C GLY A 109 -14.58 11.01 -7.60
N ASP A 110 -15.08 10.66 -6.41
CA ASP A 110 -14.69 11.34 -5.16
C ASP A 110 -13.19 11.21 -4.90
N GLY A 111 -12.53 12.36 -4.71
CA GLY A 111 -11.10 12.45 -4.44
C GLY A 111 -10.78 12.25 -2.95
N ALA A 112 -9.69 11.54 -2.67
CA ALA A 112 -9.13 11.42 -1.33
C ALA A 112 -7.59 11.33 -1.38
N TYR A 113 -6.97 11.10 -0.24
CA TYR A 113 -5.53 10.82 -0.12
C TYR A 113 -5.23 9.53 0.65
N VAL A 114 -6.25 8.83 1.14
CA VAL A 114 -6.11 7.64 2.01
C VAL A 114 -6.97 6.50 1.48
N CYS A 115 -6.37 5.33 1.34
CA CYS A 115 -7.02 4.12 0.82
C CYS A 115 -7.77 3.36 1.93
N LYS A 116 -9.08 3.59 2.03
CA LYS A 116 -9.95 2.99 3.06
C LYS A 116 -10.01 1.46 2.99
N ASP A 117 -9.98 0.92 1.79
CA ASP A 117 -9.91 -0.51 1.46
C ASP A 117 -8.64 -1.15 2.02
N VAL A 118 -7.49 -0.51 1.84
CA VAL A 118 -6.21 -0.97 2.42
C VAL A 118 -6.25 -0.94 3.95
N ALA A 119 -6.89 0.06 4.55
CA ALA A 119 -7.04 0.15 6.02
C ALA A 119 -7.97 -0.94 6.60
N ALA A 120 -8.87 -1.48 5.77
CA ALA A 120 -9.79 -2.56 6.12
C ALA A 120 -9.25 -3.96 5.74
N TYR A 121 -8.03 -4.07 5.18
CA TYR A 121 -7.42 -5.35 4.82
C TYR A 121 -7.50 -6.38 5.98
N PRO A 122 -7.91 -7.64 5.70
CA PRO A 122 -8.17 -8.24 4.37
C PRO A 122 -9.64 -8.21 3.93
N ASP A 123 -10.51 -7.50 4.64
CA ASP A 123 -11.97 -7.67 4.58
C ASP A 123 -12.69 -6.69 3.64
N ALA A 124 -11.94 -5.86 2.91
CA ALA A 124 -12.45 -4.76 2.10
C ALA A 124 -13.19 -5.20 0.83
#